data_AF-A0A843HER1-F1
#
_entry.id   AF-A0A843HER1-F1
#
_cell.length_a   1.000
_cell.length_b   1.000
_cell.length_c   1.000
_cell.angle_alpha   90.00
_cell.angle_beta   90.00
_cell.angle_gamma   90.00
#
_symmetry.space_group_name_H-M   'P 1'
#
loop_
_entity.id
_entity.type
_entity.pdbx_description
1 polymer ?
#
loop_
_entity_poly.entity_id
_entity_poly.type
_entity_poly.pdbx_seq_one_letter_code
_entity_poly.pdbx_strand_id
1 'polypeptide(L)'
;MSEGIKETQHTRIEVDDENRSEMEMLYSFGVVIFEHVIVSNDNREVSICYFAPSDVYDIVVIDKKNKLLLKYETTKQLNERYDQYFNLINHQSIVDEDGGELICRSHSVEYTL
;
A
#
# COMPACT_ATOMS: atom_id res chain seq x y z
N MET A 1 5.32 22.29 34.21
CA MET A 1 5.87 22.40 32.85
C MET A 1 5.48 21.13 32.13
N SER A 2 4.46 21.18 31.27
CA SER A 2 4.05 20.02 30.48
C SER A 2 5.07 19.84 29.35
N GLU A 3 5.77 18.71 29.35
CA GLU A 3 6.51 18.26 28.17
C GLU A 3 5.50 18.15 27.03
N GLY A 4 5.59 19.09 26.08
CA GLY A 4 4.82 19.01 24.85
C GLY A 4 5.21 17.72 24.15
N ILE A 5 4.21 16.90 23.82
CA ILE A 5 4.38 15.77 22.92
C ILE A 5 5.02 16.35 21.65
N LYS A 6 6.25 15.96 21.35
CA LYS A 6 6.86 16.30 20.06
C LYS A 6 6.00 15.62 19.00
N GLU A 7 5.27 16.39 18.21
CA GLU A 7 4.72 15.90 16.95
C GLU A 7 5.90 15.37 16.13
N THR A 8 5.97 14.06 15.97
CA THR A 8 6.74 13.46 14.89
C THR A 8 6.10 13.94 13.60
N GLN A 9 6.85 14.68 12.77
CA GLN A 9 6.40 14.96 11.41
C GLN A 9 6.38 13.63 10.65
N HIS A 10 5.19 13.09 10.47
CA HIS A 10 4.98 11.98 9.57
C HIS A 10 5.06 12.53 8.14
N THR A 11 6.02 12.02 7.37
CA THR A 11 6.15 12.37 5.96
C THR A 11 5.58 11.24 5.13
N ARG A 12 4.76 11.59 4.14
CA ARG A 12 4.16 10.66 3.17
C ARG A 12 4.72 10.94 1.78
N ILE A 13 5.11 9.89 1.09
CA ILE A 13 5.59 9.91 -0.29
C ILE A 13 4.80 8.89 -1.12
N GLU A 14 4.46 9.21 -2.36
CA GLU A 14 3.95 8.20 -3.30
C GLU A 14 5.13 7.48 -3.94
N VAL A 15 5.07 6.18 -4.16
CA VAL A 15 6.12 5.39 -4.80
C VAL A 15 5.90 5.41 -6.31
N ASP A 16 6.84 6.03 -7.01
CA ASP A 16 6.88 6.12 -8.47
C ASP A 16 8.33 6.10 -8.98
N ASP A 17 8.50 6.23 -10.29
CA ASP A 17 9.82 6.19 -10.91
C ASP A 17 10.72 7.38 -10.50
N GLU A 18 10.14 8.51 -10.09
CA GLU A 18 10.89 9.72 -9.75
C GLU A 18 11.55 9.61 -8.36
N ASN A 19 10.91 8.89 -7.44
CA ASN A 19 11.38 8.77 -6.05
C ASN A 19 11.87 7.37 -5.65
N ARG A 20 11.97 6.43 -6.59
CA ARG A 20 12.47 5.07 -6.35
C ARG A 20 13.76 4.99 -5.52
N SER A 21 14.72 5.88 -5.78
CA SER A 21 16.01 5.88 -5.04
C SER A 21 15.85 6.30 -3.57
N GLU A 22 14.95 7.24 -3.29
CA GLU A 22 14.61 7.66 -1.93
C GLU A 22 13.90 6.51 -1.20
N MET A 23 12.99 5.82 -1.88
CA MET A 23 12.28 4.68 -1.33
C MET A 23 13.21 3.55 -0.91
N GLU A 24 14.14 3.15 -1.78
CA GLU A 24 15.16 2.14 -1.45
C GLU A 24 15.96 2.51 -0.19
N MET A 25 16.27 3.80 -0.03
CA MET A 25 16.94 4.31 1.17
C MET A 25 16.06 4.18 2.43
N LEU A 26 14.81 4.62 2.37
CA LEU A 26 13.87 4.56 3.49
C LEU A 26 13.63 3.11 3.96
N TYR A 27 13.44 2.17 3.03
CA TYR A 27 13.33 0.75 3.37
C TYR A 27 14.62 0.23 4.01
N SER A 28 15.79 0.60 3.49
CA SER A 28 17.09 0.16 4.04
C SER A 28 17.35 0.69 5.46
N PHE A 29 16.82 1.86 5.79
CA PHE A 29 16.95 2.46 7.12
C PHE A 29 15.91 1.93 8.12
N GLY A 30 14.91 1.18 7.67
CA GLY A 30 13.86 0.65 8.55
C GLY A 30 12.99 1.73 9.17
N VAL A 31 12.83 2.86 8.48
CA VAL A 31 12.08 4.05 8.97
C VAL A 31 10.63 4.09 8.49
N VAL A 32 10.23 3.15 7.64
CA VAL A 32 8.86 3.01 7.15
C VAL A 32 7.94 2.54 8.27
N ILE A 33 6.85 3.26 8.48
CA ILE A 33 5.84 2.95 9.50
C ILE A 33 4.57 2.36 8.88
N PHE A 34 4.24 2.76 7.66
CA PHE A 34 3.04 2.34 6.96
C PHE A 34 3.25 2.42 5.45
N GLU A 35 2.67 1.48 4.72
CA GLU A 35 2.72 1.43 3.26
C GLU A 35 1.36 0.98 2.75
N HIS A 36 0.84 1.63 1.71
CA HIS A 36 -0.51 1.40 1.23
C HIS A 36 -0.57 1.46 -0.29
N VAL A 37 -1.04 0.37 -0.88
CA VAL A 37 -1.19 0.20 -2.32
C VAL A 37 -2.67 0.04 -2.66
N ILE A 38 -3.13 0.82 -3.64
CA ILE A 38 -4.48 0.74 -4.20
C ILE A 38 -4.36 0.36 -5.67
N VAL A 39 -4.80 -0.84 -6.00
CA VAL A 39 -4.96 -1.33 -7.38
C VAL A 39 -6.43 -1.38 -7.73
N SER A 40 -6.83 -0.77 -8.84
CA SER A 40 -8.24 -0.77 -9.24
C SER A 40 -8.48 -0.70 -10.74
N ASN A 41 -9.66 -1.17 -11.11
CA ASN A 41 -10.29 -0.92 -12.40
C ASN A 41 -11.73 -0.43 -12.19
N ASP A 42 -12.57 -0.53 -13.22
CA ASP A 42 -13.95 -0.06 -13.14
C ASP A 42 -14.84 -0.95 -12.25
N ASN A 43 -14.49 -2.22 -12.11
CA ASN A 43 -15.30 -3.22 -11.41
C ASN A 43 -14.79 -3.53 -10.00
N ARG A 44 -13.48 -3.44 -9.79
CA ARG A 44 -12.81 -3.94 -8.58
C ARG A 44 -11.79 -2.95 -8.04
N GLU A 45 -11.69 -2.91 -6.73
CA GLU A 45 -10.61 -2.24 -6.00
C GLU A 45 -9.99 -3.23 -5.02
N VAL A 46 -8.66 -3.23 -4.96
CA VAL A 46 -7.88 -3.97 -3.99
C VAL A 46 -6.99 -2.96 -3.28
N SER A 47 -7.15 -2.88 -1.96
CA SER A 47 -6.36 -2.02 -1.08
C SER A 47 -5.56 -2.92 -0.15
N ILE A 48 -4.24 -2.82 -0.20
CA ILE A 48 -3.32 -3.58 0.64
C ILE A 48 -2.51 -2.58 1.44
N CYS A 49 -2.59 -2.63 2.76
CA CYS A 49 -1.70 -1.83 3.60
C CYS A 49 -0.84 -2.70 4.50
N TYR A 50 0.42 -2.31 4.65
CA TYR A 50 1.39 -2.89 5.56
C TYR A 50 1.62 -1.94 6.72
N PHE A 51 1.53 -2.45 7.94
CA PHE A 51 1.79 -1.69 9.17
C PHE A 51 3.01 -2.25 9.88
N ALA A 52 4.16 -1.59 9.68
CA ALA A 52 5.46 -2.07 10.14
C ALA A 52 5.55 -2.29 11.66
N PRO A 53 4.98 -1.43 12.55
CA PRO A 53 5.07 -1.64 14.00
C PRO A 53 4.45 -2.95 14.50
N SER A 54 3.45 -3.49 13.79
CA SER A 54 2.85 -4.78 14.13
C SER A 54 3.21 -5.88 13.15
N ASP A 55 3.98 -5.58 12.09
CA ASP A 55 4.37 -6.51 11.03
C ASP A 55 3.15 -7.27 10.48
N VAL A 56 2.15 -6.53 9.98
CA VAL A 56 0.89 -7.10 9.45
C VAL A 56 0.48 -6.40 8.18
N TYR A 57 -0.23 -7.13 7.34
CA TYR A 57 -0.94 -6.63 6.19
C TYR A 57 -2.44 -6.66 6.43
N ASP A 58 -3.14 -5.58 6.11
CA ASP A 58 -4.59 -5.58 5.93
C ASP A 58 -4.93 -5.51 4.45
N ILE A 59 -5.86 -6.35 4.02
CA ILE A 59 -6.26 -6.51 2.62
C ILE A 59 -7.75 -6.31 2.52
N VAL A 60 -8.15 -5.34 1.70
CA VAL A 60 -9.55 -5.02 1.41
C VAL A 60 -9.81 -5.23 -0.08
N VAL A 61 -10.88 -5.95 -0.41
CA VAL A 61 -11.35 -6.12 -1.78
C VAL A 61 -12.78 -5.61 -1.89
N ILE A 62 -13.02 -4.69 -2.80
CA ILE A 62 -14.33 -4.06 -3.02
C ILE A 62 -14.78 -4.35 -4.46
N ASP A 63 -16.04 -4.74 -4.60
CA ASP A 63 -16.78 -4.66 -5.84
C ASP A 63 -17.29 -3.22 -6.00
N LYS A 64 -16.66 -2.45 -6.89
CA LYS A 64 -16.99 -1.05 -7.11
C LYS A 64 -18.34 -0.88 -7.78
N LYS A 65 -18.73 -1.82 -8.64
CA LYS A 65 -19.99 -1.78 -9.39
C LYS A 65 -21.18 -1.93 -8.44
N ASN A 66 -21.09 -2.88 -7.52
CA ASN A 66 -22.14 -3.18 -6.56
C ASN A 66 -21.96 -2.46 -5.21
N LYS A 67 -20.86 -1.73 -5.03
CA LYS A 67 -20.47 -1.05 -3.78
C LYS A 67 -20.44 -2.00 -2.58
N LEU A 68 -19.91 -3.20 -2.80
CA LEU A 68 -19.91 -4.29 -1.84
C LEU A 68 -18.49 -4.61 -1.38
N LEU A 69 -18.30 -4.73 -0.07
CA LEU A 69 -17.09 -5.33 0.49
C LEU A 69 -17.10 -6.83 0.20
N LEU A 70 -16.18 -7.30 -0.64
CA LEU A 70 -16.03 -8.71 -0.95
C LEU A 70 -15.15 -9.43 0.06
N LYS A 71 -14.12 -8.74 0.57
CA LYS A 71 -13.14 -9.33 1.48
C LYS A 71 -12.49 -8.28 2.38
N TYR A 72 -12.28 -8.66 3.63
CA TYR A 72 -11.33 -8.04 4.56
C TYR A 72 -10.51 -9.15 5.23
N GLU A 73 -9.20 -9.02 5.25
CA GLU A 73 -8.28 -10.00 5.85
C GLU A 73 -7.06 -9.28 6.45
N THR A 74 -6.68 -9.70 7.66
CA THR A 74 -5.40 -9.34 8.27
C THR A 74 -4.47 -10.55 8.23
N THR A 75 -3.25 -10.40 7.72
CA THR A 75 -2.28 -11.49 7.59
C THR A 75 -0.86 -11.05 7.93
N LYS A 76 -0.02 -12.00 8.33
CA LYS A 76 1.43 -11.81 8.48
C LYS A 76 2.21 -11.92 7.17
N GLN A 77 1.59 -12.51 6.14
CA GLN A 77 2.25 -12.76 4.87
C GLN A 77 1.24 -12.66 3.72
N LEU A 78 1.63 -11.95 2.66
CA LEU A 78 0.87 -11.90 1.42
C LEU A 78 0.98 -13.23 0.65
N ASN A 79 -0.09 -13.61 -0.03
CA ASN A 79 0.00 -14.64 -1.06
C ASN A 79 0.66 -14.06 -2.33
N GLU A 80 1.06 -14.93 -3.26
CA GLU A 80 1.76 -14.53 -4.50
C GLU A 80 1.05 -13.40 -5.26
N ARG A 81 -0.28 -13.42 -5.29
CA ARG A 81 -1.06 -12.40 -6.00
C ARG A 81 -1.02 -11.04 -5.31
N TYR A 82 -1.27 -11.02 -4.01
CA TYR A 82 -1.24 -9.76 -3.27
C TYR A 82 0.17 -9.22 -3.16
N ASP A 83 1.18 -10.09 -3.12
CA ASP A 83 2.59 -9.69 -3.22
C ASP A 83 2.88 -8.99 -4.56
N GLN A 84 2.43 -9.54 -5.68
CA GLN A 84 2.55 -8.87 -6.99
C GLN A 84 1.85 -7.51 -7.01
N TYR A 85 0.67 -7.41 -6.41
CA TYR A 85 -0.09 -6.15 -6.35
C TYR A 85 0.61 -5.11 -5.50
N PHE A 86 1.13 -5.51 -4.34
CA PHE A 86 1.81 -4.65 -3.40
C PHE A 86 3.13 -4.10 -3.95
N ASN A 87 3.79 -4.82 -4.85
CA ASN A 87 5.03 -4.37 -5.49
C ASN A 87 4.81 -3.44 -6.71
N LEU A 88 3.57 -3.11 -7.07
CA LEU A 88 3.31 -2.15 -8.15
C LEU A 88 3.56 -0.72 -7.67
N ILE A 89 4.29 0.06 -8.45
CA ILE A 89 4.41 1.51 -8.24
C ILE A 89 3.29 2.25 -8.99
N ASN A 90 3.12 3.53 -8.71
CA ASN A 90 2.03 4.32 -9.29
C ASN A 90 2.00 4.22 -10.83
N HIS A 91 0.80 4.12 -11.40
CA HIS A 91 0.51 3.93 -12.83
C HIS A 91 0.92 2.59 -13.46
N GLN A 92 1.62 1.69 -12.77
CA GLN A 92 1.83 0.33 -13.27
C GLN A 92 0.54 -0.47 -13.26
N SER A 93 0.45 -1.47 -14.14
CA SER A 93 -0.70 -2.34 -14.25
C SER A 93 -0.34 -3.83 -14.21
N ILE A 94 -1.33 -4.64 -13.85
CA ILE A 94 -1.27 -6.10 -13.82
C ILE A 94 -2.59 -6.67 -14.32
N VAL A 95 -2.53 -7.85 -14.94
CA VAL A 95 -3.73 -8.58 -15.37
C VAL A 95 -4.22 -9.47 -14.23
N ASP A 96 -5.49 -9.37 -13.88
CA ASP A 96 -6.13 -10.23 -12.88
C ASP A 96 -6.52 -11.61 -13.46
N GLU A 97 -7.03 -12.49 -12.61
CA GLU A 97 -7.41 -13.86 -13.01
C GLU A 97 -8.52 -13.92 -14.06
N ASP A 98 -9.35 -12.88 -14.13
CA ASP A 98 -10.48 -12.77 -15.04
C ASP A 98 -10.07 -12.09 -16.36
N GLY A 99 -8.77 -11.78 -16.53
CA GLY A 99 -8.22 -11.07 -17.68
C GLY A 99 -8.44 -9.56 -17.65
N GLY A 100 -8.92 -9.02 -16.53
CA GLY A 100 -9.09 -7.59 -16.31
C GLY A 100 -7.78 -6.91 -15.95
N GLU A 101 -7.51 -5.77 -16.57
CA GLU A 101 -6.36 -4.93 -16.18
C GLU A 101 -6.70 -4.21 -14.86
N LEU A 102 -5.82 -4.33 -13.86
CA LEU A 102 -5.82 -3.55 -12.64
C LEU A 102 -4.66 -2.55 -12.70
N ILE A 103 -4.94 -1.28 -12.40
CA ILE A 103 -3.93 -0.21 -12.44
C ILE A 103 -3.67 0.24 -11.00
N CYS A 104 -2.40 0.35 -10.63
CA CYS A 104 -1.99 0.99 -9.39
C CYS A 104 -2.35 2.49 -9.45
N ARG A 105 -3.27 2.91 -8.59
CA ARG A 105 -3.77 4.28 -8.49
C ARG A 105 -3.05 5.09 -7.43
N SER A 106 -2.47 4.41 -6.47
CA SER A 106 -1.67 5.00 -5.40
C SER A 106 -0.83 3.88 -4.79
N HIS A 107 0.43 4.21 -4.52
CA HIS A 107 1.31 3.44 -3.68
C HIS A 107 1.93 4.48 -2.78
N SER A 108 1.58 4.50 -1.50
CA SER A 108 2.06 5.51 -0.57
C SER A 108 2.81 4.91 0.59
N VAL A 109 3.87 5.58 1.01
CA VAL A 109 4.68 5.19 2.16
C VAL A 109 4.76 6.33 3.14
N GLU A 110 4.49 6.02 4.40
CA GLU A 110 4.69 6.90 5.54
C GLU A 110 5.92 6.45 6.32
N TYR A 111 6.74 7.42 6.73
CA TYR A 111 8.00 7.16 7.42
C TYR A 111 8.31 8.22 8.49
N THR A 112 9.30 7.93 9.34
CA THR A 112 9.80 8.82 10.39
C THR A 112 11.32 8.95 10.34
N LEU A 113 11.87 10.16 10.36
CA LEU A 113 13.32 10.43 10.40
C LEU A 113 13.76 11.02 11.74
#